data_AF-A0A418ZTP6-F1
#
_entry.id   AF-A0A418ZTP6-F1
#
_cell.length_a   1.000
_cell.length_b   1.000
_cell.length_c   1.000
_cell.angle_alpha   90.00
_cell.angle_beta   90.00
_cell.angle_gamma   90.00
#
_symmetry.space_group_name_H-M   'P 1'
#
loop_
_entity.id
_entity.type
_entity.pdbx_description
1 polymer ?
#
loop_
_entity_poly.entity_id
_entity_poly.type
_entity_poly.pdbx_seq_one_letter_code
_entity_poly.pdbx_strand_id
1 'polypeptide(L)'
;MTKPPFVHPGMSLPFALLVTCFAAWGIAANMTDPLVQVFSRIFSMSTLQASLVQSAYYGAYFLLALPAAFINRRWSYRTGMLTGLGCAILGAFLFYPAAQAMTFGFFLLALFLLAGGLSILETSANPFVMAMGPEANGTRRLNLAQAFNPVGTNIGVFLAATLILPQLNVAGAADRAAMAPDALRAVQAAELQAVMTPYVGFAFVLVAIWVAIALIPMPTRAERQAETAPMDFRATLRRLAGNRHYVFGVTAQFFNVAAQTCVWTFTIPYVLAALGGTEAQAGWYLQASLILFLVARFAMVGAMVVIRPALLLAAMAVAGAGLALFAA
;
A
#
# COMPACT_ATOMS: atom_id res chain seq x y z
N MET A 1 -3.24 31.91 23.90
CA MET A 1 -2.87 31.46 22.54
C MET A 1 -3.77 30.29 22.16
N THR A 2 -4.67 30.46 21.19
CA THR A 2 -5.54 29.39 20.70
C THR A 2 -4.70 28.37 19.94
N LYS A 3 -4.83 27.07 20.25
CA LYS A 3 -4.12 26.02 19.51
C LYS A 3 -4.57 26.08 18.04
N PRO A 4 -3.63 26.07 17.07
CA PRO A 4 -3.99 26.13 15.66
C PRO A 4 -4.87 24.91 15.32
N PRO A 5 -5.90 25.07 14.46
CA PRO A 5 -6.81 23.99 14.12
C PRO A 5 -6.05 22.87 13.41
N PHE A 6 -6.52 21.62 13.57
CA PHE A 6 -5.86 20.44 13.01
C PHE A 6 -5.95 20.39 11.47
N VAL A 7 -7.07 20.86 10.92
CA VAL A 7 -7.35 21.06 9.50
C VAL A 7 -7.98 22.44 9.30
N HIS A 8 -7.91 22.99 8.09
CA HIS A 8 -8.63 24.23 7.78
C HIS A 8 -10.15 24.05 7.92
N PRO A 9 -10.92 25.12 8.23
CA PRO A 9 -12.38 25.06 8.23
C PRO A 9 -12.90 24.51 6.89
N GLY A 10 -13.82 23.55 6.95
CA GLY A 10 -14.35 22.85 5.75
C GLY A 10 -13.53 21.67 5.23
N MET A 11 -12.33 21.40 5.78
CA MET A 11 -11.46 20.30 5.35
C MET A 11 -11.62 19.00 6.18
N SER A 12 -12.47 18.99 7.20
CA SER A 12 -12.67 17.79 8.06
C SER A 12 -13.24 16.61 7.29
N LEU A 13 -14.24 16.84 6.42
CA LEU A 13 -14.84 15.80 5.59
C LEU A 13 -13.84 15.29 4.52
N PRO A 14 -13.16 16.16 3.74
CA PRO A 14 -12.05 15.74 2.86
C PRO A 14 -10.96 14.95 3.60
N PHE A 15 -10.59 15.36 4.81
CA PHE A 15 -9.60 14.65 5.61
C PHE A 15 -10.10 13.26 6.00
N ALA A 16 -11.32 13.13 6.52
CA ALA A 16 -11.91 11.83 6.86
C ALA A 16 -11.97 10.88 5.64
N LEU A 17 -12.30 11.41 4.46
CA LEU A 17 -12.30 10.63 3.23
C LEU A 17 -10.91 10.12 2.84
N LEU A 18 -9.86 10.94 3.01
CA LEU A 18 -8.48 10.51 2.82
C LEU A 18 -8.06 9.44 3.82
N VAL A 19 -8.46 9.57 5.08
CA VAL A 19 -8.22 8.54 6.09
C VAL A 19 -8.84 7.21 5.66
N THR A 20 -10.09 7.22 5.19
CA THR A 20 -10.74 6.02 4.62
C THR A 20 -9.99 5.50 3.40
N CYS A 21 -9.44 6.38 2.57
CA CYS A 21 -8.63 6.01 1.41
C CYS A 21 -7.32 5.30 1.82
N PHE A 22 -6.63 5.77 2.88
CA PHE A 22 -5.45 5.08 3.42
C PHE A 22 -5.77 3.69 3.98
N ALA A 23 -6.93 3.54 4.64
CA ALA A 23 -7.42 2.23 5.08
C ALA A 23 -7.72 1.32 3.88
N ALA A 24 -8.45 1.82 2.87
CA ALA A 24 -8.74 1.07 1.66
C ALA A 24 -7.46 0.64 0.93
N TRP A 25 -6.45 1.52 0.84
CA TRP A 25 -5.14 1.14 0.31
C TRP A 25 -4.50 -0.02 1.09
N GLY A 26 -4.55 0.01 2.42
CA GLY A 26 -4.05 -1.09 3.26
C GLY A 26 -4.78 -2.41 3.01
N ILE A 27 -6.11 -2.38 2.84
CA ILE A 27 -6.92 -3.55 2.48
C ILE A 27 -6.47 -4.07 1.11
N ALA A 28 -6.39 -3.19 0.10
CA ALA A 28 -6.04 -3.54 -1.27
C ALA A 28 -4.66 -4.22 -1.35
N ALA A 29 -3.66 -3.65 -0.67
CA ALA A 29 -2.31 -4.18 -0.65
C ALA A 29 -2.26 -5.60 -0.08
N ASN A 30 -2.91 -5.84 1.06
CA ASN A 30 -2.84 -7.15 1.74
C ASN A 30 -3.77 -8.20 1.13
N MET A 31 -4.86 -7.80 0.50
CA MET A 31 -5.67 -8.73 -0.29
C MET A 31 -4.92 -9.22 -1.53
N THR A 32 -3.89 -8.49 -1.99
CA THR A 32 -3.16 -8.82 -3.23
C THR A 32 -2.30 -10.07 -3.06
N ASP A 33 -1.84 -10.35 -1.84
CA ASP A 33 -0.99 -11.50 -1.55
C ASP A 33 -1.70 -12.85 -1.83
N PRO A 34 -2.90 -13.13 -1.30
CA PRO A 34 -3.66 -14.34 -1.67
C PRO A 34 -3.91 -14.47 -3.17
N LEU A 35 -4.21 -13.35 -3.84
CA LEU A 35 -4.44 -13.32 -5.28
C LEU A 35 -3.17 -13.73 -6.03
N VAL A 36 -2.01 -13.17 -5.68
CA VAL A 36 -0.73 -13.58 -6.26
C VAL A 36 -0.44 -15.06 -5.98
N GLN A 37 -0.73 -15.57 -4.78
CA GLN A 37 -0.53 -16.98 -4.44
C GLN A 37 -1.38 -17.91 -5.31
N VAL A 38 -2.68 -17.63 -5.47
CA VAL A 38 -3.60 -18.46 -6.26
C VAL A 38 -3.20 -18.47 -7.72
N PHE A 39 -2.88 -17.29 -8.29
CA PHE A 39 -2.35 -17.22 -9.64
C PHE A 39 -1.02 -17.97 -9.77
N SER A 40 -0.13 -17.87 -8.78
CA SER A 40 1.14 -18.60 -8.79
C SER A 40 0.94 -20.11 -8.86
N ARG A 41 -0.06 -20.64 -8.13
CA ARG A 41 -0.44 -22.06 -8.15
C ARG A 41 -1.09 -22.47 -9.48
N ILE A 42 -1.98 -21.66 -10.02
CA ILE A 42 -2.70 -21.96 -11.28
C ILE A 42 -1.73 -21.99 -12.46
N PHE A 43 -0.84 -21.00 -12.55
CA PHE A 43 0.13 -20.90 -13.62
C PHE A 43 1.36 -21.77 -13.42
N SER A 44 1.47 -22.48 -12.29
CA SER A 44 2.67 -23.23 -11.93
C SER A 44 3.92 -22.36 -12.10
N MET A 45 3.86 -21.12 -11.60
CA MET A 45 4.76 -20.05 -12.06
C MET A 45 6.22 -20.46 -11.95
N SER A 46 6.96 -20.26 -13.04
CA SER A 46 8.41 -20.39 -12.99
C SER A 46 9.01 -19.28 -12.11
N THR A 47 10.24 -19.49 -11.63
CA THR A 47 10.98 -18.48 -10.86
C THR A 47 11.05 -17.13 -11.59
N LEU A 48 11.14 -17.15 -12.93
CA LEU A 48 11.12 -15.94 -13.76
C LEU A 48 9.76 -15.23 -13.67
N GLN A 49 8.65 -15.97 -13.79
CA GLN A 49 7.30 -15.39 -13.70
C GLN A 49 7.02 -14.80 -12.31
N ALA A 50 7.39 -15.52 -11.24
CA ALA A 50 7.28 -14.99 -9.87
C ALA A 50 8.10 -13.70 -9.69
N SER A 51 9.32 -13.67 -10.25
CA SER A 51 10.17 -12.46 -10.23
C SER A 51 9.56 -11.31 -11.03
N LEU A 52 8.91 -11.60 -12.18
CA LEU A 52 8.20 -10.60 -12.98
C LEU A 52 6.99 -10.01 -12.25
N VAL A 53 6.25 -10.82 -11.49
CA VAL A 53 5.12 -10.34 -10.66
C VAL A 53 5.62 -9.29 -9.65
N GLN A 54 6.69 -9.60 -8.91
CA GLN A 54 7.28 -8.65 -7.96
C GLN A 54 7.86 -7.43 -8.67
N SER A 55 8.55 -7.64 -9.79
CA SER A 55 9.11 -6.56 -10.60
C SER A 55 8.01 -5.63 -11.13
N ALA A 56 6.85 -6.16 -11.52
CA ALA A 56 5.71 -5.36 -11.97
C ALA A 56 5.10 -4.57 -10.81
N TYR A 57 4.90 -5.19 -9.65
CA TYR A 57 4.34 -4.50 -8.47
C TYR A 57 5.25 -3.35 -8.02
N TYR A 58 6.52 -3.63 -7.70
CA TYR A 58 7.46 -2.59 -7.24
C TYR A 58 7.89 -1.65 -8.37
N GLY A 59 7.97 -2.16 -9.60
CA GLY A 59 8.24 -1.35 -10.79
C GLY A 59 7.14 -0.33 -11.05
N ALA A 60 5.87 -0.68 -10.80
CA ALA A 60 4.77 0.28 -10.86
C ALA A 60 4.95 1.40 -9.82
N TYR A 61 5.35 1.07 -8.58
CA TYR A 61 5.64 2.06 -7.53
C TYR A 61 6.80 3.00 -7.91
N PHE A 62 7.81 2.49 -8.61
CA PHE A 62 8.94 3.31 -9.06
C PHE A 62 8.59 4.17 -10.27
N LEU A 63 8.00 3.57 -11.31
CA LEU A 63 7.77 4.21 -12.60
C LEU A 63 6.63 5.22 -12.56
N LEU A 64 5.54 4.93 -11.82
CA LEU A 64 4.31 5.73 -11.86
C LEU A 64 4.27 6.84 -10.80
N ALA A 65 5.19 6.85 -9.84
CA ALA A 65 5.37 7.97 -8.92
C ALA A 65 5.79 9.28 -9.62
N LEU A 66 6.61 9.21 -10.68
CA LEU A 66 7.00 10.38 -11.46
C LEU A 66 5.82 10.98 -12.24
N PRO A 67 5.07 10.22 -13.07
CA PRO A 67 3.79 10.65 -13.64
C PRO A 67 2.84 11.28 -12.62
N ALA A 68 2.70 10.67 -11.43
CA ALA A 68 1.88 11.25 -10.36
C ALA A 68 2.33 12.65 -9.96
N ALA A 69 3.64 12.86 -9.77
CA ALA A 69 4.20 14.18 -9.46
C ALA A 69 3.92 15.22 -10.57
N PHE A 70 4.01 14.82 -11.84
CA PHE A 70 3.65 15.69 -12.96
C PHE A 70 2.16 16.04 -12.96
N ILE A 71 1.27 15.06 -12.73
CA ILE A 71 -0.18 15.28 -12.63
C ILE A 71 -0.51 16.27 -11.51
N ASN A 72 0.09 16.06 -10.33
CA ASN A 72 -0.14 16.88 -9.14
C ASN A 72 0.28 18.33 -9.35
N ARG A 73 1.41 18.54 -10.03
CA ARG A 73 1.91 19.89 -10.35
C ARG A 73 1.11 20.55 -11.46
N ARG A 74 0.68 19.81 -12.49
CA ARG A 74 0.03 20.36 -13.68
C ARG A 74 -1.44 20.70 -13.46
N TRP A 75 -2.14 19.91 -12.64
CA TRP A 75 -3.57 20.07 -12.38
C TRP A 75 -3.84 20.32 -10.90
N SER A 76 -3.79 19.28 -10.07
CA SER A 76 -3.94 19.38 -8.63
C SER A 76 -3.65 18.03 -7.98
N TYR A 77 -3.41 18.02 -6.67
CA TYR A 77 -3.36 16.77 -5.89
C TYR A 77 -4.68 15.99 -5.97
N ARG A 78 -5.82 16.68 -6.02
CA ARG A 78 -7.14 16.05 -6.18
C ARG A 78 -7.22 15.27 -7.48
N THR A 79 -6.74 15.84 -8.58
CA THR A 79 -6.65 15.16 -9.88
C THR A 79 -5.76 13.93 -9.78
N GLY A 80 -4.58 14.03 -9.16
CA GLY A 80 -3.69 12.89 -8.96
C GLY A 80 -4.34 11.74 -8.19
N MET A 81 -5.06 12.06 -7.10
CA MET A 81 -5.78 11.03 -6.32
C MET A 81 -6.89 10.35 -7.13
N LEU A 82 -7.68 11.11 -7.88
CA LEU A 82 -8.73 10.54 -8.74
C LEU A 82 -8.14 9.68 -9.86
N THR A 83 -7.03 10.11 -10.46
CA THR A 83 -6.32 9.32 -11.48
C THR A 83 -5.77 8.03 -10.87
N GLY A 84 -5.09 8.10 -9.73
CA GLY A 84 -4.53 6.92 -9.06
C GLY A 84 -5.60 5.92 -8.64
N LEU A 85 -6.65 6.39 -7.96
CA LEU A 85 -7.75 5.53 -7.54
C LEU A 85 -8.52 4.97 -8.75
N GLY A 86 -8.68 5.74 -9.83
CA GLY A 86 -9.24 5.25 -11.10
C GLY A 86 -8.40 4.14 -11.73
N CYS A 87 -7.08 4.30 -11.80
CA CYS A 87 -6.16 3.25 -12.25
C CYS A 87 -6.24 1.99 -11.38
N ALA A 88 -6.33 2.16 -10.06
CA ALA A 88 -6.46 1.05 -9.12
C ALA A 88 -7.77 0.28 -9.32
N ILE A 89 -8.89 1.00 -9.50
CA ILE A 89 -10.21 0.42 -9.81
C ILE A 89 -10.17 -0.35 -11.13
N LEU A 90 -9.56 0.22 -12.18
CA LEU A 90 -9.41 -0.45 -13.46
C LEU A 90 -8.60 -1.73 -13.31
N GLY A 91 -7.45 -1.69 -12.62
CA GLY A 91 -6.64 -2.88 -12.33
C GLY A 91 -7.45 -3.94 -11.57
N ALA A 92 -8.21 -3.53 -10.55
CA ALA A 92 -9.06 -4.43 -9.78
C ALA A 92 -10.15 -5.11 -10.63
N PHE A 93 -10.82 -4.37 -11.52
CA PHE A 93 -11.80 -4.96 -12.45
C PHE A 93 -11.15 -5.82 -13.53
N LEU A 94 -9.93 -5.50 -13.97
CA LEU A 94 -9.19 -6.29 -14.96
C LEU A 94 -8.78 -7.67 -14.44
N PHE A 95 -8.75 -7.89 -13.13
CA PHE A 95 -8.53 -9.23 -12.58
C PHE A 95 -9.64 -10.23 -12.95
N TYR A 96 -10.89 -9.78 -13.07
CA TYR A 96 -12.00 -10.66 -13.45
C TYR A 96 -11.83 -11.26 -14.87
N PRO A 97 -11.65 -10.47 -15.95
CA PRO A 97 -11.35 -11.03 -17.26
C PRO A 97 -9.99 -11.74 -17.30
N ALA A 98 -9.00 -11.33 -16.51
CA ALA A 98 -7.73 -12.07 -16.40
C ALA A 98 -7.92 -13.48 -15.84
N ALA A 99 -8.81 -13.65 -14.86
CA ALA A 99 -9.18 -14.94 -14.30
C ALA A 99 -9.93 -15.81 -15.33
N GLN A 100 -10.84 -15.23 -16.12
CA GLN A 100 -11.55 -15.96 -17.17
C GLN A 100 -10.63 -16.39 -18.32
N ALA A 101 -9.73 -15.49 -18.73
CA ALA A 101 -8.76 -15.78 -19.79
C ALA A 101 -7.69 -16.78 -19.35
N MET A 102 -7.45 -16.92 -18.05
CA MET A 102 -6.38 -17.77 -17.48
C MET A 102 -5.04 -17.56 -18.21
N THR A 103 -4.64 -16.30 -18.40
CA THR A 103 -3.33 -15.96 -18.98
C THR A 103 -2.49 -15.06 -18.07
N PHE A 104 -1.20 -15.38 -17.97
CA PHE A 104 -0.25 -14.67 -17.13
C PHE A 104 -0.11 -13.17 -17.49
N GLY A 105 -0.12 -12.84 -18.78
CA GLY A 105 0.06 -11.46 -19.25
C GLY A 105 -1.06 -10.51 -18.81
N PHE A 106 -2.32 -10.95 -18.88
CA PHE A 106 -3.46 -10.15 -18.42
C PHE A 106 -3.43 -9.95 -16.90
N PHE A 107 -3.04 -10.99 -16.16
CA PHE A 107 -2.84 -10.90 -14.71
C PHE A 107 -1.76 -9.86 -14.36
N LEU A 108 -0.61 -9.94 -15.03
CA LEU A 108 0.52 -9.03 -14.78
C LEU A 108 0.14 -7.58 -15.08
N LEU A 109 -0.62 -7.34 -16.15
CA LEU A 109 -1.14 -6.01 -16.50
C LEU A 109 -2.13 -5.49 -15.45
N ALA A 110 -3.07 -6.33 -15.00
CA ALA A 110 -4.04 -5.98 -13.97
C ALA A 110 -3.33 -5.60 -12.65
N LEU A 111 -2.34 -6.40 -12.25
CA LEU A 111 -1.51 -6.14 -11.07
C LEU A 111 -0.70 -4.85 -11.20
N PHE A 112 -0.08 -4.62 -12.36
CA PHE A 112 0.69 -3.40 -12.62
C PHE A 112 -0.19 -2.15 -12.55
N LEU A 113 -1.41 -2.20 -13.11
CA LEU A 113 -2.38 -1.10 -13.04
C LEU A 113 -2.87 -0.87 -11.61
N LEU A 114 -3.16 -1.94 -10.86
CA LEU A 114 -3.55 -1.84 -9.47
C LEU A 114 -2.45 -1.18 -8.63
N ALA A 115 -1.24 -1.74 -8.66
CA ALA A 115 -0.09 -1.25 -7.91
C ALA A 115 0.27 0.18 -8.33
N GLY A 116 0.22 0.46 -9.62
CA GLY A 116 0.44 1.78 -10.20
C GLY A 116 -0.56 2.82 -9.73
N GLY A 117 -1.84 2.46 -9.71
CA GLY A 117 -2.90 3.32 -9.20
C GLY A 117 -2.72 3.65 -7.71
N LEU A 118 -2.37 2.64 -6.91
CA LEU A 118 -2.06 2.82 -5.49
C LEU A 118 -0.83 3.72 -5.27
N SER A 119 0.21 3.57 -6.09
CA SER A 119 1.40 4.43 -6.06
C SER A 119 1.10 5.89 -6.41
N ILE A 120 0.31 6.13 -7.47
CA ILE A 120 -0.11 7.48 -7.87
C ILE A 120 -0.95 8.11 -6.75
N LEU A 121 -1.87 7.32 -6.17
CA LEU A 121 -2.70 7.74 -5.04
C LEU A 121 -1.83 8.14 -3.86
N GLU A 122 -0.85 7.32 -3.45
CA GLU A 122 0.05 7.61 -2.33
C GLU A 122 0.87 8.88 -2.57
N THR A 123 1.47 9.01 -3.76
CA THR A 123 2.29 10.16 -4.16
C THR A 123 1.50 11.47 -4.13
N SER A 124 0.18 11.38 -4.34
CA SER A 124 -0.73 12.54 -4.37
C SER A 124 -1.36 12.83 -3.00
N ALA A 125 -1.80 11.79 -2.29
CA ALA A 125 -2.51 11.91 -1.03
C ALA A 125 -1.60 12.37 0.12
N ASN A 126 -0.34 11.90 0.19
CA ASN A 126 0.56 12.25 1.29
C ASN A 126 0.84 13.77 1.36
N PRO A 127 1.27 14.45 0.28
CA PRO A 127 1.44 15.91 0.30
C PRO A 127 0.11 16.66 0.46
N PHE A 128 -0.98 16.10 -0.07
CA PHE A 128 -2.29 16.73 0.05
C PHE A 128 -2.76 16.78 1.50
N VAL A 129 -2.69 15.66 2.21
CA VAL A 129 -2.94 15.61 3.66
C VAL A 129 -2.06 16.62 4.38
N MET A 130 -0.76 16.70 4.06
CA MET A 130 0.14 17.70 4.65
C MET A 130 -0.28 19.15 4.38
N ALA A 131 -0.98 19.45 3.28
CA ALA A 131 -1.44 20.79 2.91
C ALA A 131 -2.85 21.16 3.42
N MET A 132 -3.59 20.22 4.03
CA MET A 132 -4.99 20.44 4.47
C MET A 132 -5.16 21.36 5.71
N GLY A 133 -4.08 21.81 6.31
CA GLY A 133 -4.09 22.60 7.53
C GLY A 133 -2.76 23.29 7.77
N PRO A 134 -2.55 23.83 8.98
CA PRO A 134 -1.30 24.49 9.34
C PRO A 134 -0.06 23.61 9.12
N GLU A 135 1.06 24.23 8.74
CA GLU A 135 2.33 23.53 8.49
C GLU A 135 2.87 22.86 9.76
N ALA A 136 2.72 23.54 10.91
CA ALA A 136 3.22 23.08 12.21
C ALA A 136 2.68 21.70 12.65
N ASN A 137 1.48 21.32 12.20
CA ASN A 137 0.87 20.02 12.51
C ASN A 137 0.77 19.10 11.29
N GLY A 138 1.39 19.44 10.17
CA GLY A 138 1.35 18.63 8.93
C GLY A 138 1.90 17.23 9.10
N THR A 139 3.05 17.07 9.76
CA THR A 139 3.65 15.75 10.03
C THR A 139 2.71 14.87 10.86
N ARG A 140 2.09 15.44 11.91
CA ARG A 140 1.15 14.72 12.78
C ARG A 140 -0.13 14.36 12.02
N ARG A 141 -0.63 15.25 11.16
CA ARG A 141 -1.82 15.00 10.33
C ARG A 141 -1.61 13.88 9.33
N LEU A 142 -0.45 13.86 8.66
CA LEU A 142 -0.04 12.75 7.80
C LEU A 142 0.03 11.45 8.59
N ASN A 143 0.72 11.43 9.73
CA ASN A 143 0.86 10.23 10.55
C ASN A 143 -0.49 9.72 11.09
N LEU A 144 -1.42 10.62 11.45
CA LEU A 144 -2.77 10.22 11.85
C LEU A 144 -3.51 9.53 10.69
N ALA A 145 -3.50 10.11 9.50
CA ALA A 145 -4.16 9.50 8.34
C ALA A 145 -3.55 8.13 7.98
N GLN A 146 -2.22 8.08 8.00
CA GLN A 146 -1.43 6.87 7.77
C GLN A 146 -1.60 5.82 8.87
N ALA A 147 -1.97 6.17 10.10
CA ALA A 147 -2.27 5.19 11.16
C ALA A 147 -3.45 4.27 10.83
N PHE A 148 -4.32 4.67 9.89
CA PHE A 148 -5.41 3.83 9.40
C PHE A 148 -5.00 2.85 8.29
N ASN A 149 -3.83 3.02 7.67
CA ASN A 149 -3.33 2.06 6.70
C ASN A 149 -3.06 0.66 7.33
N PRO A 150 -2.42 0.54 8.51
CA PRO A 150 -2.33 -0.73 9.23
C PRO A 150 -3.69 -1.29 9.69
N VAL A 151 -4.68 -0.43 9.96
CA VAL A 151 -6.06 -0.89 10.25
C VAL A 151 -6.61 -1.61 9.03
N GLY A 152 -6.49 -0.98 7.86
CA GLY A 152 -6.86 -1.57 6.59
C GLY A 152 -6.10 -2.86 6.27
N THR A 153 -4.79 -2.89 6.55
CA THR A 153 -3.95 -4.09 6.41
C THR A 153 -4.50 -5.27 7.20
N ASN A 154 -4.80 -5.06 8.49
CA ASN A 154 -5.38 -6.11 9.34
C ASN A 154 -6.77 -6.56 8.86
N ILE A 155 -7.61 -5.62 8.39
CA ILE A 155 -8.89 -5.96 7.77
C ILE A 155 -8.68 -6.80 6.51
N GLY A 156 -7.73 -6.43 5.64
CA GLY A 156 -7.40 -7.17 4.42
C GLY A 156 -6.94 -8.60 4.71
N VAL A 157 -6.04 -8.78 5.68
CA VAL A 157 -5.59 -10.11 6.16
C VAL A 157 -6.77 -10.92 6.70
N PHE A 158 -7.63 -10.31 7.51
CA PHE A 158 -8.83 -10.97 8.04
C PHE A 158 -9.80 -11.40 6.93
N LEU A 159 -10.07 -10.52 5.97
CA LEU A 159 -10.93 -10.83 4.82
C LEU A 159 -10.33 -11.94 3.96
N ALA A 160 -9.02 -11.91 3.72
CA ALA A 160 -8.31 -12.98 3.01
C ALA A 160 -8.44 -14.32 3.75
N ALA A 161 -8.21 -14.33 5.06
CA ALA A 161 -8.26 -15.54 5.87
C ALA A 161 -9.67 -16.14 6.00
N THR A 162 -10.71 -15.32 5.93
CA THR A 162 -12.10 -15.77 6.13
C THR A 162 -12.85 -16.03 4.82
N LEU A 163 -12.58 -15.25 3.77
CA LEU A 163 -13.33 -15.31 2.51
C LEU A 163 -12.55 -16.02 1.40
N ILE A 164 -11.21 -15.95 1.40
CA ILE A 164 -10.38 -16.47 0.32
C ILE A 164 -9.76 -17.82 0.71
N LEU A 165 -8.94 -17.87 1.76
CA LEU A 165 -8.16 -19.06 2.12
C LEU A 165 -8.99 -20.34 2.30
N PRO A 166 -10.18 -20.34 2.94
CA PRO A 166 -10.97 -21.56 3.13
C PRO A 166 -11.53 -22.15 1.82
N GLN A 167 -11.59 -21.34 0.77
CA GLN A 167 -12.08 -21.75 -0.55
C GLN A 167 -10.95 -22.30 -1.44
N LEU A 168 -9.69 -22.19 -1.00
CA LEU A 168 -8.55 -22.69 -1.76
C LEU A 168 -8.35 -24.18 -1.54
N ASN A 169 -8.03 -24.89 -2.63
CA ASN A 169 -7.74 -26.31 -2.56
C ASN A 169 -6.36 -26.53 -1.93
N VAL A 170 -6.34 -27.35 -0.89
CA VAL A 170 -5.13 -27.72 -0.13
C VAL A 170 -4.19 -28.66 -0.89
N ALA A 171 -4.60 -29.20 -2.04
CA ALA A 171 -3.80 -30.07 -2.89
C ALA A 171 -2.47 -29.41 -3.27
N GLY A 172 -1.38 -30.11 -2.96
CA GLY A 172 -0.02 -29.68 -3.29
C GLY A 172 0.28 -29.83 -4.78
N ALA A 173 1.49 -29.42 -5.18
CA ALA A 173 1.92 -29.50 -6.58
C ALA A 173 1.90 -30.94 -7.13
N ALA A 174 2.29 -31.93 -6.32
CA ALA A 174 2.29 -33.35 -6.70
C ALA A 174 0.87 -33.89 -6.90
N ASP A 175 -0.06 -33.56 -6.00
CA ASP A 175 -1.46 -33.98 -6.10
C ASP A 175 -2.13 -33.36 -7.32
N ARG A 176 -1.88 -32.07 -7.59
CA ARG A 176 -2.39 -31.36 -8.78
C ARG A 176 -1.82 -31.94 -10.08
N ALA A 177 -0.56 -32.36 -10.09
CA ALA A 177 0.05 -33.00 -11.26
C ALA A 177 -0.55 -34.39 -11.54
N ALA A 178 -1.07 -35.07 -10.52
CA ALA A 178 -1.75 -36.36 -10.66
C ALA A 178 -3.24 -36.24 -11.02
N MET A 179 -3.83 -35.04 -10.96
CA MET A 179 -5.24 -34.83 -11.32
C MET A 179 -5.46 -34.96 -12.83
N ALA A 180 -6.62 -35.50 -13.21
CA ALA A 180 -7.08 -35.45 -14.58
C ALA A 180 -7.18 -33.98 -15.05
N PRO A 181 -6.82 -33.65 -16.31
CA PRO A 181 -6.79 -32.27 -16.79
C PRO A 181 -8.10 -31.49 -16.57
N ASP A 182 -9.26 -32.14 -16.75
CA ASP A 182 -10.55 -31.49 -16.57
C ASP A 182 -10.89 -31.24 -15.09
N ALA A 183 -10.48 -32.15 -14.20
CA ALA A 183 -10.61 -31.97 -12.75
C ALA A 183 -9.71 -30.83 -12.25
N LEU A 184 -8.48 -30.74 -12.75
CA LEU A 184 -7.56 -29.65 -12.42
C LEU A 184 -8.11 -28.29 -12.86
N ARG A 185 -8.64 -28.18 -14.09
CA ARG A 185 -9.27 -26.94 -14.56
C ARG A 185 -10.47 -26.54 -13.70
N ALA A 186 -11.31 -27.50 -13.30
CA ALA A 186 -12.46 -27.22 -12.44
C ALA A 186 -12.03 -26.67 -11.07
N VAL A 187 -10.99 -27.26 -10.46
CA VAL A 187 -10.40 -26.75 -9.20
C VAL A 187 -9.86 -25.33 -9.40
N GLN A 188 -9.05 -25.10 -10.43
CA GLN A 188 -8.46 -23.79 -10.71
C GLN A 188 -9.53 -22.71 -10.95
N ALA A 189 -10.58 -23.04 -11.70
CA ALA A 189 -11.69 -22.12 -11.96
C ALA A 189 -12.46 -21.77 -10.68
N ALA A 190 -12.71 -22.75 -9.80
CA ALA A 190 -13.34 -22.53 -8.51
C ALA A 190 -12.48 -21.65 -7.59
N GLU A 191 -11.17 -21.92 -7.50
CA GLU A 191 -10.22 -21.10 -6.73
C GLU A 191 -10.18 -19.65 -7.24
N LEU A 192 -10.13 -19.46 -8.56
CA LEU A 192 -10.17 -18.13 -9.17
C LEU A 192 -11.47 -17.39 -8.83
N GLN A 193 -12.63 -18.04 -9.01
CA GLN A 193 -13.91 -17.40 -8.70
C GLN A 193 -14.03 -17.02 -7.23
N ALA A 194 -13.57 -17.88 -6.33
CA ALA A 194 -13.55 -17.62 -4.89
C ALA A 194 -12.70 -16.40 -4.51
N VAL A 195 -11.55 -16.20 -5.16
CA VAL A 195 -10.69 -15.02 -4.96
C VAL A 195 -11.30 -13.77 -5.59
N MET A 196 -11.84 -13.89 -6.80
CA MET A 196 -12.32 -12.74 -7.58
C MET A 196 -13.54 -12.08 -6.95
N THR A 197 -14.43 -12.86 -6.34
CA THR A 197 -15.69 -12.35 -5.75
C THR A 197 -15.45 -11.27 -4.67
N PRO A 198 -14.67 -11.52 -3.60
CA PRO A 198 -14.35 -10.48 -2.62
C PRO A 198 -13.53 -9.33 -3.22
N TYR A 199 -12.71 -9.60 -4.25
CA TYR A 199 -11.92 -8.59 -4.94
C TYR A 199 -12.77 -7.58 -5.72
N VAL A 200 -13.71 -8.08 -6.52
CA VAL A 200 -14.65 -7.25 -7.28
C VAL A 200 -15.56 -6.50 -6.31
N GLY A 201 -16.00 -7.14 -5.23
CA GLY A 201 -16.73 -6.48 -4.14
C GLY A 201 -15.94 -5.30 -3.56
N PHE A 202 -14.65 -5.50 -3.30
CA PHE A 202 -13.78 -4.43 -2.82
C PHE A 202 -13.53 -3.33 -3.88
N ALA A 203 -13.47 -3.68 -5.17
CA ALA A 203 -13.37 -2.69 -6.25
C ALA A 203 -14.57 -1.71 -6.24
N PHE A 204 -15.78 -2.18 -5.92
CA PHE A 204 -16.94 -1.29 -5.74
C PHE A 204 -16.79 -0.33 -4.54
N VAL A 205 -16.13 -0.76 -3.46
CA VAL A 205 -15.80 0.14 -2.34
C VAL A 205 -14.84 1.23 -2.81
N LEU A 206 -13.82 0.88 -3.61
CA LEU A 206 -12.91 1.88 -4.20
C LEU A 206 -13.67 2.85 -5.13
N VAL A 207 -14.62 2.37 -5.93
CA VAL A 207 -15.51 3.22 -6.75
C VAL A 207 -16.31 4.19 -5.89
N ALA A 208 -16.89 3.72 -4.78
CA ALA A 208 -17.62 4.59 -3.87
C ALA A 208 -16.73 5.70 -3.28
N ILE A 209 -15.51 5.37 -2.88
CA ILE A 209 -14.51 6.35 -2.41
C ILE A 209 -14.15 7.32 -3.54
N TRP A 210 -13.96 6.82 -4.76
CA TRP A 210 -13.63 7.63 -5.93
C TRP A 210 -14.73 8.65 -6.24
N VAL A 211 -15.99 8.20 -6.27
CA VAL A 211 -17.15 9.06 -6.47
C VAL A 211 -17.25 10.08 -5.34
N ALA A 212 -17.04 9.69 -4.08
CA ALA A 212 -17.05 10.62 -2.96
C ALA A 212 -15.96 11.71 -3.11
N ILE A 213 -14.74 11.37 -3.53
CA ILE A 213 -13.65 12.34 -3.77
C ILE A 213 -14.00 13.26 -4.95
N ALA A 214 -14.65 12.72 -5.99
CA ALA A 214 -15.07 13.46 -7.18
C ALA A 214 -16.21 14.44 -6.90
N LEU A 215 -17.11 14.12 -5.96
CA LEU A 215 -18.25 14.97 -5.61
C LEU A 215 -17.93 15.99 -4.51
N ILE A 216 -17.06 15.64 -3.55
CA ILE A 216 -16.73 16.54 -2.44
C ILE A 216 -15.71 17.59 -2.90
N PRO A 217 -16.05 18.89 -2.82
CA PRO A 217 -15.12 19.95 -3.18
C PRO A 217 -13.98 19.99 -2.16
N MET A 218 -12.75 20.00 -2.66
CA MET A 218 -11.55 20.10 -1.84
C MET A 218 -10.79 21.36 -2.25
N PRO A 219 -11.13 22.53 -1.68
CA PRO A 219 -10.57 23.81 -2.13
C PRO A 219 -9.11 23.94 -1.69
N THR A 220 -8.17 23.66 -2.59
CA THR A 220 -6.75 23.72 -2.25
C THR A 220 -6.27 25.18 -2.32
N ARG A 221 -5.87 25.77 -1.18
CA ARG A 221 -5.25 27.13 -1.15
C ARG A 221 -3.98 27.25 -2.02
N ALA A 222 -3.37 26.13 -2.39
CA ALA A 222 -2.16 26.05 -3.22
C ALA A 222 -2.43 26.12 -4.74
N GLU A 223 -3.69 26.16 -5.20
CA GLU A 223 -4.03 26.13 -6.63
C GLU A 223 -3.80 27.48 -7.35
N ARG A 224 -3.41 28.55 -6.65
CA ARG A 224 -3.28 29.91 -7.23
C ARG A 224 -1.86 30.40 -7.57
N GLN A 225 -0.81 29.59 -7.45
CA GLN A 225 0.58 30.09 -7.66
C GLN A 225 1.44 29.32 -8.67
N ALA A 226 0.89 28.37 -9.44
CA ALA A 226 1.63 27.78 -10.56
C ALA A 226 1.27 28.48 -11.89
N GLU A 227 1.67 29.75 -12.01
CA GLU A 227 1.87 30.38 -13.32
C GLU A 227 2.91 29.57 -14.13
N THR A 228 2.43 28.91 -15.19
CA THR A 228 2.93 28.99 -16.59
C THR A 228 4.43 28.89 -16.92
N ALA A 229 5.34 28.54 -16.01
CA ALA A 229 6.74 28.26 -16.37
C ALA A 229 6.93 26.79 -16.80
N PRO A 230 7.55 26.50 -17.97
CA PRO A 230 7.86 25.14 -18.37
C PRO A 230 8.76 24.47 -17.34
N MET A 231 8.44 23.22 -16.98
CA MET A 231 9.22 22.51 -15.99
C MET A 231 10.53 22.02 -16.61
N ASP A 232 11.65 22.61 -16.19
CA ASP A 232 12.93 21.96 -16.43
C ASP A 232 13.13 20.84 -15.41
N PHE A 233 12.91 19.59 -15.87
CA PHE A 233 13.11 18.38 -15.07
C PHE A 233 14.54 18.28 -14.55
N ARG A 234 15.54 18.63 -15.37
CA ARG A 234 16.96 18.56 -15.00
C ARG A 234 17.28 19.59 -13.92
N ALA A 235 16.79 20.82 -14.07
CA ALA A 235 16.98 21.86 -13.04
C ALA A 235 16.31 21.47 -11.71
N THR A 236 15.12 20.88 -11.76
CA THR A 236 14.40 20.41 -10.56
C THR A 236 15.16 19.30 -9.85
N LEU A 237 15.64 18.30 -10.62
CA LEU A 237 16.43 17.20 -10.08
C LEU A 237 17.75 17.69 -9.46
N ARG A 238 18.46 18.60 -10.13
CA ARG A 238 19.69 19.22 -9.61
C ARG A 238 19.44 19.97 -8.30
N ARG A 239 18.34 20.74 -8.22
CA ARG A 239 17.96 21.46 -7.01
C ARG A 239 17.65 20.50 -5.85
N LEU A 240 16.92 19.41 -6.13
CA LEU A 240 16.59 18.39 -5.13
C LEU A 240 17.84 17.64 -4.66
N ALA A 241 18.72 17.23 -5.58
CA ALA A 241 19.98 16.57 -5.26
C ALA A 241 20.93 17.46 -4.46
N GLY A 242 20.88 18.78 -4.65
CA GLY A 242 21.64 19.75 -3.84
C GLY A 242 21.07 19.95 -2.43
N ASN A 243 19.80 19.59 -2.18
CA ASN A 243 19.18 19.71 -0.87
C ASN A 243 19.52 18.50 0.00
N ARG A 244 20.49 18.67 0.91
CA ARG A 244 20.94 17.60 1.82
C ARG A 244 19.81 16.96 2.62
N HIS A 245 18.86 17.74 3.14
CA HIS A 245 17.73 17.19 3.91
C HIS A 245 16.84 16.30 3.05
N TYR A 246 16.61 16.69 1.79
CA TYR A 246 15.85 15.88 0.84
C TYR A 246 16.57 14.56 0.53
N VAL A 247 17.85 14.61 0.19
CA VAL A 247 18.64 13.40 -0.14
C VAL A 247 18.69 12.45 1.05
N PHE A 248 18.98 12.93 2.25
CA PHE A 248 18.94 12.10 3.46
C PHE A 248 17.53 11.54 3.74
N GLY A 249 16.47 12.30 3.47
CA GLY A 249 15.09 11.82 3.57
C GLY A 249 14.79 10.68 2.60
N VAL A 250 15.23 10.79 1.34
CA VAL A 250 15.09 9.71 0.33
C VAL A 250 15.85 8.47 0.76
N THR A 251 17.11 8.62 1.19
CA THR A 251 17.92 7.50 1.68
C THR A 251 17.31 6.85 2.92
N ALA A 252 16.82 7.64 3.88
CA ALA A 252 16.16 7.13 5.08
C ALA A 252 14.87 6.35 4.71
N GLN A 253 14.07 6.85 3.78
CA GLN A 253 12.86 6.16 3.33
C GLN A 253 13.18 4.84 2.62
N PHE A 254 14.22 4.82 1.78
CA PHE A 254 14.69 3.59 1.14
C PHE A 254 15.06 2.51 2.16
N PHE A 255 15.89 2.84 3.14
CA PHE A 255 16.26 1.90 4.21
C PHE A 255 15.09 1.55 5.11
N ASN A 256 14.17 2.47 5.36
CA ASN A 256 12.97 2.21 6.16
C ASN A 256 12.09 1.13 5.52
N VAL A 257 11.78 1.27 4.22
CA VAL A 257 10.98 0.29 3.49
C VAL A 257 11.73 -1.04 3.36
N ALA A 258 13.03 -1.01 3.05
CA ALA A 258 13.85 -2.22 2.97
C ALA A 258 13.86 -2.99 4.30
N ALA A 259 14.10 -2.30 5.42
CA ALA A 259 14.09 -2.92 6.74
C ALA A 259 12.70 -3.49 7.08
N GLN A 260 11.63 -2.75 6.77
CA GLN A 260 10.26 -3.21 6.99
C GLN A 260 9.96 -4.50 6.22
N THR A 261 10.24 -4.52 4.91
CA THR A 261 10.01 -5.69 4.07
C THR A 261 10.85 -6.88 4.53
N CYS A 262 12.14 -6.68 4.81
CA CYS A 262 13.00 -7.75 5.31
C CYS A 262 12.48 -8.35 6.62
N VAL A 263 12.11 -7.53 7.61
CA VAL A 263 11.61 -8.02 8.90
C VAL A 263 10.34 -8.86 8.72
N TRP A 264 9.36 -8.37 7.95
CA TRP A 264 8.12 -9.13 7.77
C TRP A 264 8.31 -10.40 6.93
N THR A 265 9.11 -10.35 5.86
CA THR A 265 9.38 -11.52 5.00
C THR A 265 10.12 -12.62 5.76
N PHE A 266 11.10 -12.27 6.61
CA PHE A 266 11.93 -13.25 7.29
C PHE A 266 11.48 -13.64 8.70
N THR A 267 10.43 -13.00 9.26
CA THR A 267 9.88 -13.35 10.59
C THR A 267 9.57 -14.85 10.70
N ILE A 268 8.82 -15.43 9.74
CA ILE A 268 8.41 -16.84 9.82
C ILE A 268 9.63 -17.78 9.77
N PRO A 269 10.51 -17.72 8.74
CA PRO A 269 11.72 -18.54 8.72
C PRO A 269 12.62 -18.36 9.95
N TYR A 270 12.76 -17.13 10.44
CA TYR A 270 13.59 -16.81 11.60
C TYR A 270 13.06 -17.46 12.88
N VAL A 271 11.76 -17.35 13.15
CA VAL A 271 11.15 -17.96 14.34
C VAL A 271 11.30 -19.49 14.30
N LEU A 272 11.10 -20.11 13.14
CA LEU A 272 11.29 -21.56 12.98
C LEU A 272 12.74 -21.97 13.24
N ALA A 273 13.72 -21.20 12.76
CA ALA A 273 15.13 -21.48 12.98
C ALA A 273 15.56 -21.26 14.45
N ALA A 274 15.04 -20.22 15.10
CA ALA A 274 15.46 -19.81 16.45
C ALA A 274 14.74 -20.57 17.58
N LEU A 275 13.45 -20.85 17.42
CA LEU A 275 12.60 -21.44 18.47
C LEU A 275 12.09 -22.85 18.11
N GLY A 276 12.26 -23.30 16.86
CA GLY A 276 11.59 -24.49 16.36
C GLY A 276 10.07 -24.31 16.27
N GLY A 277 9.34 -25.41 16.10
CA GLY A 277 7.87 -25.42 16.08
C GLY A 277 7.26 -25.43 14.68
N THR A 278 6.01 -24.97 14.58
CA THR A 278 5.23 -25.04 13.33
C THR A 278 5.08 -23.67 12.67
N GLU A 279 4.84 -23.65 11.36
CA GLU A 279 4.55 -22.41 10.62
C GLU A 279 3.37 -21.64 11.22
N ALA A 280 2.37 -22.35 11.75
CA ALA A 280 1.22 -21.75 12.42
C ALA A 280 1.63 -20.97 13.68
N GLN A 281 2.56 -21.50 14.48
CA GLN A 281 3.10 -20.80 15.65
C GLN A 281 3.93 -19.58 15.23
N ALA A 282 4.77 -19.71 14.20
CA ALA A 282 5.53 -18.59 13.66
C ALA A 282 4.63 -17.49 13.07
N GLY A 283 3.49 -17.86 12.48
CA GLY A 283 2.46 -16.94 11.99
C GLY A 283 1.89 -16.04 13.09
N TRP A 284 1.79 -16.52 14.33
CA TRP A 284 1.35 -15.69 15.46
C TRP A 284 2.33 -14.56 15.78
N TYR A 285 3.64 -14.78 15.63
CA TYR A 285 4.63 -13.72 15.81
C TYR A 285 4.51 -12.64 14.73
N LEU A 286 4.28 -13.05 13.48
CA LEU A 286 4.03 -12.10 12.39
C LEU A 286 2.76 -11.28 12.67
N GLN A 287 1.67 -11.93 13.07
CA GLN A 287 0.42 -11.25 13.41
C GLN A 287 0.58 -10.31 14.61
N ALA A 288 1.29 -10.73 15.65
CA ALA A 288 1.60 -9.88 16.80
C ALA A 288 2.42 -8.64 16.40
N SER A 289 3.37 -8.78 15.46
CA SER A 289 4.14 -7.65 14.94
C SER A 289 3.28 -6.64 14.18
N LEU A 290 2.28 -7.10 13.41
CA LEU A 290 1.34 -6.23 12.69
C LEU A 290 0.40 -5.47 13.65
N ILE A 291 -0.05 -6.14 14.71
CA ILE A 291 -0.85 -5.51 15.78
C ILE A 291 0.00 -4.49 16.55
N LEU A 292 1.24 -4.84 16.88
CA LEU A 292 2.17 -3.92 17.54
C LEU A 292 2.43 -2.69 16.65
N PHE A 293 2.66 -2.88 15.36
CA PHE A 293 2.84 -1.80 14.40
C PHE A 293 1.62 -0.86 14.34
N LEU A 294 0.41 -1.44 14.32
CA LEU A 294 -0.85 -0.70 14.38
C LEU A 294 -0.96 0.15 15.66
N VAL A 295 -0.82 -0.49 16.83
CA VAL A 295 -0.95 0.20 18.13
C VAL A 295 0.14 1.26 18.29
N ALA A 296 1.38 0.94 17.92
CA ALA A 296 2.50 1.86 17.97
C ALA A 296 2.28 3.09 17.10
N ARG A 297 1.71 2.95 15.88
CA ARG A 297 1.38 4.12 15.04
C ARG A 297 0.44 5.09 15.74
N PHE A 298 -0.66 4.60 16.32
CA PHE A 298 -1.59 5.46 17.05
C PHE A 298 -0.96 6.08 18.30
N ALA A 299 -0.18 5.30 19.06
CA ALA A 299 0.55 5.79 20.23
C ALA A 299 1.53 6.91 19.86
N MET A 300 2.28 6.76 18.77
CA MET A 300 3.23 7.77 18.29
C MET A 300 2.53 9.03 17.78
N VAL A 301 1.38 8.91 17.13
CA VAL A 301 0.54 10.06 16.75
C VAL A 301 0.06 10.85 17.98
N GLY A 302 -0.26 10.14 19.07
CA GLY A 302 -0.56 10.74 20.37
C GLY A 302 0.67 11.45 20.96
N ALA A 303 1.83 10.81 20.94
CA ALA A 303 3.09 11.38 21.42
C ALA A 303 3.51 12.64 20.64
N MET A 304 3.21 12.72 19.33
CA MET A 304 3.46 13.90 18.49
C MET A 304 2.65 15.15 18.91
N VAL A 305 1.69 15.03 19.84
CA VAL A 305 1.04 16.21 20.46
C VAL A 305 2.03 17.01 21.29
N VAL A 306 2.96 16.33 21.96
CA VAL A 306 3.83 16.92 22.98
C VAL A 306 5.32 16.79 22.63
N ILE A 307 5.71 15.80 21.83
CA ILE A 307 7.09 15.55 21.42
C ILE A 307 7.28 15.93 19.93
N ARG A 308 8.43 16.54 19.62
CA ARG A 308 8.81 16.86 18.23
C ARG A 308 8.93 15.58 17.39
N PRO A 309 8.35 15.51 16.18
CA PRO A 309 8.39 14.30 15.35
C PRO A 309 9.80 13.77 15.06
N ALA A 310 10.79 14.66 14.88
CA ALA A 310 12.17 14.26 14.63
C ALA A 310 12.80 13.50 15.82
N LEU A 311 12.47 13.87 17.06
CA LEU A 311 12.98 13.18 18.26
C LEU A 311 12.34 11.81 18.40
N LEU A 312 11.04 11.69 18.13
CA LEU A 312 10.35 10.39 18.12
C LEU A 312 10.94 9.47 17.06
N LEU A 313 11.16 9.97 15.84
CA LEU A 313 11.77 9.21 14.77
C LEU A 313 13.17 8.70 15.15
N ALA A 314 14.01 9.58 15.72
CA ALA A 314 15.35 9.20 16.18
C ALA A 314 15.30 8.16 17.31
N ALA A 315 14.43 8.35 18.31
CA ALA A 315 14.28 7.42 19.42
C ALA A 315 13.84 6.03 18.95
N MET A 316 12.86 5.96 18.03
CA MET A 316 12.37 4.69 17.48
C MET A 316 13.41 4.03 16.57
N ALA A 317 14.19 4.80 15.80
CA ALA A 317 15.26 4.26 14.98
C ALA A 317 16.39 3.65 15.85
N VAL A 318 16.79 4.34 16.93
CA VAL A 318 17.79 3.82 17.87
C VAL A 318 17.28 2.58 18.60
N ALA A 319 16.02 2.60 19.06
CA ALA A 319 15.41 1.43 19.70
C ALA A 319 15.34 0.24 18.75
N GLY A 320 14.90 0.45 17.49
CA GLY A 320 14.84 -0.59 16.47
C GLY A 320 16.22 -1.18 16.15
N ALA A 321 17.25 -0.33 15.99
CA ALA A 321 18.62 -0.79 15.78
C ALA A 321 19.15 -1.58 16.98
N GLY A 322 18.87 -1.13 18.21
CA GLY A 322 19.26 -1.84 19.43
C GLY A 322 18.60 -3.23 19.55
N LEU A 323 17.30 -3.33 19.22
CA LEU A 323 16.59 -4.61 19.22
C LEU A 323 17.11 -5.55 18.13
N ALA A 324 17.43 -5.03 16.94
CA ALA A 324 18.02 -5.83 15.87
C ALA A 324 19.41 -6.37 16.23
N LEU A 325 20.24 -5.56 16.89
CA LEU A 325 21.55 -5.98 17.40
C LEU A 325 21.46 -7.01 18.53
N PHE A 326 20.43 -6.93 19.37
CA PHE A 326 20.19 -7.91 20.43
C PHE A 326 19.72 -9.26 19.88
N ALA A 327 18.99 -9.25 18.76
CA ALA A 327 18.47 -10.46 18.13
C ALA A 327 19.49 -11.17 17.22
N ALA A 328 20.53 -10.46 16.75
CA ALA A 328 21.60 -10.99 15.91
C ALA A 328 22.58 -11.88 16.71
#